data_AF-A0A973L7B9-F1
#
_entry.id   AF-A0A973L7B9-F1
#
_cell.length_a   1.000
_cell.length_b   1.000
_cell.length_c   1.000
_cell.angle_alpha   90.00
_cell.angle_beta   90.00
_cell.angle_gamma   90.00
#
_symmetry.space_group_name_H-M   'P 1'
#
loop_
_entity.id
_entity.type
_entity.pdbx_description
1 polymer ?
#
loop_
_entity_poly.entity_id
_entity_poly.type
_entity_poly.pdbx_seq_one_letter_code
_entity_poly.pdbx_strand_id
1 'polypeptide(L)'
;PRGGDAITGIAEAERHGAVVNQAGTARDANGTLVTAGGRVLAVTAVAADLAAARAKAYEGVAAVRFDGAQYRTDIAAKATA
;
A
#
# COMPACT_ATOMS: atom_id res chain seq x y z
N PRO A 1 -13.62 2.40 2.91
CA PRO A 1 -12.80 3.23 3.83
C PRO A 1 -13.54 4.51 4.22
N ARG A 2 -13.35 4.95 5.46
CA ARG A 2 -13.73 6.31 5.86
C ARG A 2 -12.67 7.29 5.34
N GLY A 3 -13.04 8.55 5.17
CA GLY A 3 -12.12 9.61 4.77
C GLY A 3 -11.58 10.34 5.99
N GLY A 4 -10.33 10.80 5.93
CA GLY A 4 -9.66 11.57 6.97
C GLY A 4 -8.71 10.75 7.86
N ASP A 5 -8.55 9.45 7.63
CA ASP A 5 -7.66 8.61 8.44
C ASP A 5 -6.20 8.84 8.03
N ALA A 6 -5.33 9.06 9.01
CA ALA A 6 -3.91 9.32 8.77
C ALA A 6 -3.22 8.09 8.15
N ILE A 7 -2.50 8.32 7.05
CA ILE A 7 -1.75 7.30 6.33
C ILE A 7 -0.29 7.39 6.75
N THR A 8 0.24 6.28 7.26
CA THR A 8 1.62 6.16 7.76
C THR A 8 2.33 4.96 7.12
N GLY A 9 3.66 4.90 7.25
CA GLY A 9 4.46 3.75 6.80
C GLY A 9 4.86 3.73 5.32
N ILE A 10 4.52 4.77 4.54
CA ILE A 10 4.90 4.84 3.10
C ILE A 10 6.41 4.78 2.92
N ALA A 11 7.17 5.59 3.65
CA ALA A 11 8.62 5.60 3.54
C ALA A 11 9.26 4.25 3.93
N GLU A 12 8.60 3.47 4.80
CA GLU A 12 9.06 2.13 5.17
C GLU A 12 8.78 1.12 4.06
N ALA A 13 7.57 1.16 3.48
CA ALA A 13 7.23 0.35 2.30
C ALA A 13 8.23 0.59 1.15
N GLU A 14 8.61 1.85 0.91
CA GLU A 14 9.57 2.21 -0.13
C GLU A 14 10.99 1.70 0.17
N ARG A 15 11.39 1.64 1.46
CA ARG A 15 12.67 1.01 1.86
C ARG A 15 12.70 -0.50 1.60
N HIS A 16 11.55 -1.17 1.59
CA HIS A 16 11.42 -2.58 1.16
C HIS A 16 11.47 -2.75 -0.37
N GLY A 17 11.63 -1.66 -1.13
CA GLY A 17 11.67 -1.68 -2.59
C GLY A 17 10.29 -1.76 -3.24
N ALA A 18 9.23 -1.46 -2.49
CA ALA A 18 7.90 -1.26 -3.06
C ALA A 18 7.73 0.18 -3.55
N VAL A 19 6.82 0.38 -4.50
CA VAL A 19 6.36 1.69 -4.97
C VAL A 19 4.92 1.88 -4.50
N VAL A 20 4.66 2.97 -3.78
CA VAL A 20 3.33 3.28 -3.25
C VAL A 20 2.67 4.34 -4.11
N ASN A 21 1.72 3.92 -4.95
CA ASN A 21 0.96 4.82 -5.80
C ASN A 21 -0.28 5.33 -5.04
N GLN A 22 -0.45 6.65 -5.03
CA GLN A 22 -1.60 7.31 -4.41
C GLN A 22 -2.82 7.29 -5.33
N ALA A 23 -4.00 6.98 -4.78
CA ALA A 23 -5.28 7.06 -5.46
C ALA A 23 -6.23 7.96 -4.65
N GLY A 24 -7.07 7.39 -3.79
CA GLY A 24 -7.97 8.12 -2.90
C GLY A 24 -7.26 8.66 -1.66
N THR A 25 -6.33 9.59 -1.84
CA THR A 25 -5.62 10.29 -0.75
C THR A 25 -5.72 11.80 -0.89
N ALA A 26 -5.62 12.50 0.24
CA ALA A 26 -5.54 13.96 0.28
C ALA A 26 -4.51 14.41 1.32
N ARG A 27 -4.25 15.72 1.38
CA ARG A 27 -3.52 16.37 2.48
C ARG A 27 -4.52 17.13 3.34
N ASP A 28 -4.48 16.93 4.65
CA ASP A 28 -5.29 17.70 5.59
C ASP A 28 -4.74 19.13 5.79
N ALA A 29 -5.38 19.92 6.64
CA ALA A 29 -4.96 21.30 6.95
C ALA A 29 -3.54 21.40 7.56
N ASN A 30 -3.03 20.32 8.15
CA ASN A 30 -1.69 20.23 8.72
C ASN A 30 -0.67 19.63 7.74
N GLY A 31 -1.08 19.29 6.51
CA GLY A 31 -0.24 18.62 5.52
C GLY A 31 -0.09 17.10 5.73
N THR A 32 -0.85 16.50 6.65
CA THR A 32 -0.85 15.05 6.88
C THR A 32 -1.49 14.34 5.69
N LEU A 33 -0.88 13.25 5.21
CA LEU A 33 -1.50 12.42 4.19
C LEU A 33 -2.66 11.63 4.82
N VAL A 34 -3.86 11.74 4.24
CA VAL A 34 -5.07 11.10 4.77
C VAL A 34 -5.84 10.36 3.69
N THR A 35 -6.69 9.41 4.10
CA THR A 35 -7.63 8.72 3.21
C THR A 35 -8.67 9.70 2.65
N ALA A 36 -9.02 9.57 1.37
CA ALA A 36 -9.97 10.47 0.70
C ALA A 36 -10.80 9.77 -0.39
N GLY A 37 -10.93 8.43 -0.34
CA GLY A 37 -11.69 7.69 -1.33
C GLY A 37 -11.80 6.18 -1.04
N GLY A 38 -12.48 5.46 -1.94
CA GLY A 38 -12.72 4.03 -1.81
C GLY A 38 -11.47 3.16 -1.95
N ARG A 39 -10.65 3.40 -2.96
CA ARG A 39 -9.32 2.77 -3.12
C ARG A 39 -8.27 3.82 -2.78
N VAL A 40 -7.47 3.57 -1.76
CA VAL A 40 -6.59 4.59 -1.17
C VAL A 40 -5.21 4.56 -1.82
N LEU A 41 -4.56 3.40 -1.83
CA LEU A 41 -3.20 3.20 -2.34
C LEU A 41 -3.12 1.94 -3.20
N ALA A 42 -2.15 1.90 -4.10
CA ALA A 42 -1.70 0.68 -4.76
C ALA A 42 -0.20 0.48 -4.50
N VAL A 43 0.15 -0.59 -3.78
CA VAL A 43 1.53 -0.98 -3.49
C VAL A 43 1.99 -1.98 -4.55
N THR A 44 3.01 -1.61 -5.32
CA THR A 44 3.59 -2.43 -6.38
C THR A 44 5.05 -2.74 -6.06
N ALA A 45 5.59 -3.83 -6.60
CA ALA A 45 7.01 -4.14 -6.49
C ALA A 45 7.51 -4.82 -7.75
N VAL A 46 8.81 -4.65 -8.02
CA VAL A 46 9.52 -5.29 -9.13
C VAL A 46 10.61 -6.19 -8.55
N ALA A 47 10.74 -7.39 -9.08
CA ALA A 47 11.75 -8.36 -8.71
C ALA A 47 12.08 -9.28 -9.90
N ALA A 48 12.98 -10.23 -9.68
CA ALA A 48 13.44 -11.17 -10.71
C ALA A 48 12.33 -12.10 -11.23
N ASP A 49 11.33 -12.40 -10.40
CA ASP A 49 10.19 -13.24 -10.75
C ASP A 49 8.92 -12.78 -10.02
N LEU A 50 7.79 -13.40 -10.38
CA LEU A 50 6.48 -13.04 -9.86
C LEU A 50 6.32 -13.35 -8.36
N ALA A 51 6.97 -14.43 -7.86
CA ALA A 51 6.88 -14.82 -6.45
C ALA A 51 7.62 -13.81 -5.56
N ALA A 52 8.83 -13.40 -5.97
CA ALA A 52 9.61 -12.37 -5.31
C ALA A 52 8.93 -10.99 -5.40
N ALA A 53 8.35 -10.64 -6.55
CA ALA A 53 7.61 -9.37 -6.71
C ALA A 53 6.37 -9.34 -5.80
N ARG A 54 5.63 -10.45 -5.72
CA ARG A 54 4.50 -10.61 -4.80
C ARG A 54 4.94 -10.46 -3.34
N ALA A 55 6.01 -11.14 -2.92
CA ALA A 55 6.51 -11.06 -1.54
C ALA A 55 6.87 -9.61 -1.16
N LYS A 56 7.66 -8.92 -1.99
CA LYS A 56 8.04 -7.51 -1.76
C LYS A 56 6.83 -6.57 -1.72
N ALA A 57 5.86 -6.76 -2.61
CA ALA A 57 4.64 -5.95 -2.60
C ALA A 57 3.89 -6.12 -1.27
N TYR A 58 3.80 -7.35 -0.74
CA TYR A 58 3.15 -7.61 0.53
C TYR A 58 3.94 -7.14 1.75
N GLU A 59 5.27 -7.14 1.70
CA GLU A 59 6.12 -6.46 2.70
C GLU A 59 5.80 -4.96 2.73
N GLY A 60 5.69 -4.32 1.57
CA GLY A 60 5.29 -2.91 1.47
C GLY A 60 3.87 -2.66 2.00
N VAL A 61 2.91 -3.52 1.68
CA VAL A 61 1.54 -3.44 2.24
C VAL A 61 1.57 -3.59 3.76
N ALA A 62 2.40 -4.49 4.29
CA ALA A 62 2.53 -4.71 5.72
C ALA A 62 3.16 -3.51 6.47
N ALA A 63 3.92 -2.64 5.79
CA ALA A 63 4.46 -1.42 6.39
C ALA A 63 3.43 -0.28 6.46
N VAL A 64 2.50 -0.20 5.51
CA VAL A 64 1.50 0.88 5.45
C VAL A 64 0.35 0.67 6.43
N ARG A 65 -0.08 1.75 7.10
CA ARG A 65 -1.15 1.73 8.11
C ARG A 65 -2.06 2.96 8.00
N PHE A 66 -3.36 2.72 8.15
CA PHE A 66 -4.42 3.69 8.45
C PHE A 66 -5.62 2.93 9.04
N ASP A 67 -6.53 3.62 9.74
CA ASP A 67 -7.67 2.96 10.38
C ASP A 67 -8.61 2.31 9.36
N GLY A 68 -9.08 1.10 9.67
CA GLY A 68 -9.96 0.32 8.78
C GLY A 68 -9.34 -0.08 7.44
N ALA A 69 -8.01 -0.14 7.32
CA ALA A 69 -7.33 -0.60 6.12
C ALA A 69 -7.75 -2.03 5.74
N GLN A 70 -8.05 -2.23 4.45
CA GLN A 70 -8.46 -3.51 3.88
C GLN A 70 -7.68 -3.75 2.58
N TYR A 71 -7.21 -4.98 2.42
CA TYR A 71 -6.53 -5.43 1.21
C TYR A 71 -6.67 -6.94 1.06
N ARG A 72 -6.57 -7.43 -0.17
CA ARG A 72 -6.54 -8.86 -0.48
C ARG A 72 -5.15 -9.43 -0.21
N THR A 73 -5.07 -10.65 0.32
CA THR A 73 -3.82 -11.38 0.59
C THR A 73 -3.45 -12.39 -0.50
N ASP A 74 -4.27 -12.55 -1.53
CA ASP A 74 -4.19 -13.60 -2.54
C ASP A 74 -3.90 -13.08 -3.96
N ILE A 75 -3.50 -11.81 -4.10
CA ILE A 75 -3.11 -11.27 -5.41
C ILE A 75 -1.90 -12.06 -5.93
N ALA A 76 -2.01 -12.51 -7.18
CA ALA A 76 -1.04 -13.37 -7.87
C ALA A 76 -0.77 -14.75 -7.23
N ALA A 77 -1.49 -15.15 -6.17
CA ALA A 77 -1.20 -16.40 -5.43
C ALA A 77 -1.25 -17.65 -6.32
N LYS A 78 -2.18 -17.72 -7.27
CA LYS A 78 -2.29 -18.85 -8.22
C LYS A 78 -1.20 -18.88 -9.29
N ALA A 79 -0.61 -17.72 -9.60
CA ALA A 79 0.43 -17.60 -10.63
C ALA A 79 1.84 -17.84 -10.07
N THR A 80 1.97 -17.88 -8.74
CA THR A 80 3.21 -18.16 -8.00
C THR A 80 3.18 -19.49 -7.26
N ALA A 81 2.14 -20.30 -7.48
CA ALA A 81 1.94 -21.61 -6.86
C ALA A 81 2.61 -22.72 -7.69
#